data_AF-A0A7Y5Q3H8-F1
#
_entry.id   AF-A0A7Y5Q3H8-F1
#
_cell.length_a   1.000
_cell.length_b   1.000
_cell.length_c   1.000
_cell.angle_alpha   90.00
_cell.angle_beta   90.00
_cell.angle_gamma   90.00
#
_symmetry.space_group_name_H-M   'P 1'
#
loop_
_entity.id
_entity.type
_entity.pdbx_description
1 polymer ?
#
loop_
_entity_poly.entity_id
_entity_poly.type
_entity_poly.pdbx_seq_one_letter_code
_entity_poly.pdbx_strand_id
1 'polypeptide(L)'
;MIWSLLVALLLAPPVDPAADQGTPFEYYAATETRLVPFAATPSSPRAPVDAGFRVLADGQLASPRGQFVIYLDDPPRPLAARVKRWLRPDLPVLQMTARAGDAQLQVQMLAGTPATFPEGVAMVRLSARATARSRLVVTAGWVPHPGHSARWPAHDLSARYGFADGAVWRDGRLLYQFPLLPTPTRLAAPEVTYAEPFTLREVLALRETPVGLVRYELALGPGQASQLVFRVPRADLEYRQALPLLRQADFDEALLQASREWSAWHGSQPTVTVPEEKVAAAYLAAQRRLRAWGAPPPRRSALSERLLAARLCRGLVMTRGR
;
A
#
# COMPACT_ATOMS: atom_id res chain seq x y z
N MET A 1 11.23 -22.39 -16.99
CA MET A 1 11.72 -21.01 -17.13
C MET A 1 10.88 -20.20 -18.13
N ILE A 2 10.57 -20.74 -19.31
CA ILE A 2 9.88 -19.98 -20.37
C ILE A 2 8.39 -19.74 -20.09
N TRP A 3 7.70 -20.68 -19.43
CA TRP A 3 6.30 -20.46 -19.02
C TRP A 3 6.17 -19.26 -18.08
N SER A 4 7.13 -19.05 -17.18
CA SER A 4 7.18 -17.88 -16.30
C SER A 4 7.48 -16.58 -17.04
N LEU A 5 8.27 -16.64 -18.10
CA LEU A 5 8.60 -15.47 -18.93
C LEU A 5 7.39 -15.06 -19.78
N LEU A 6 6.69 -16.02 -20.37
CA LEU A 6 5.43 -15.82 -21.10
C LEU A 6 4.33 -15.32 -20.17
N VAL A 7 4.15 -15.92 -19.00
CA VAL A 7 3.16 -15.46 -18.03
C VAL A 7 3.55 -14.08 -17.47
N ALA A 8 4.83 -13.80 -17.21
CA ALA A 8 5.28 -12.47 -16.78
C ALA A 8 5.02 -11.41 -17.86
N LEU A 9 5.28 -11.70 -19.13
CA LEU A 9 4.97 -10.81 -20.25
C LEU A 9 3.46 -10.60 -20.43
N LEU A 10 2.64 -11.63 -20.24
CA LEU A 10 1.18 -11.54 -20.29
C LEU A 10 0.58 -10.79 -19.08
N LEU A 11 1.26 -10.80 -17.93
CA LEU A 11 0.83 -10.11 -16.70
C LEU A 11 1.43 -8.71 -16.54
N ALA A 12 2.41 -8.36 -17.38
CA ALA A 12 2.96 -7.01 -17.42
C ALA A 12 1.83 -6.07 -17.89
N PRO A 13 1.47 -5.04 -17.10
CA PRO A 13 0.53 -4.04 -17.59
C PRO A 13 1.15 -3.40 -18.86
N PRO A 14 0.36 -3.15 -19.91
CA PRO A 14 0.86 -2.41 -21.06
C PRO A 14 1.39 -1.06 -20.58
N VAL A 15 2.56 -0.66 -21.09
CA VAL A 15 3.08 0.69 -20.88
C VAL A 15 2.12 1.63 -21.58
N ASP A 16 1.39 2.43 -20.79
CA ASP A 16 0.50 3.44 -21.35
C ASP A 16 1.33 4.68 -21.68
N PRO A 17 1.49 5.05 -22.97
CA PRO A 17 2.28 6.22 -23.35
C PRO A 17 1.71 7.53 -22.79
N ALA A 18 0.42 7.59 -22.42
CA ALA A 18 -0.17 8.75 -21.75
C ALA A 18 0.23 8.87 -20.27
N ALA A 19 0.63 7.76 -19.64
CA ALA A 19 1.16 7.74 -18.26
C ALA A 19 2.68 7.95 -18.21
N ASP A 20 3.38 7.79 -19.33
CA ASP A 20 4.83 7.70 -19.36
C ASP A 20 5.50 9.09 -19.35
N GLN A 21 5.83 9.60 -18.16
CA GLN A 21 6.52 10.87 -17.97
C GLN A 21 8.06 10.75 -18.03
N GLY A 22 8.59 9.68 -18.60
CA GLY A 22 10.05 9.46 -18.67
C GLY A 22 10.67 8.96 -17.36
N THR A 23 9.87 8.51 -16.41
CA THR A 23 10.36 7.83 -15.20
C THR A 23 10.35 6.30 -15.38
N PRO A 24 11.13 5.53 -14.57
CA PRO A 24 11.44 4.13 -14.88
C PRO A 24 10.23 3.19 -14.96
N PHE A 25 9.11 3.50 -14.26
CA PHE A 25 7.87 2.72 -14.35
C PHE A 25 6.67 3.43 -13.71
N GLU A 26 5.77 3.98 -14.54
CA GLU A 26 4.46 4.51 -14.15
C GLU A 26 3.34 3.72 -14.84
N TYR A 27 2.21 3.55 -14.16
CA TYR A 27 1.06 2.88 -14.74
C TYR A 27 -0.24 3.48 -14.22
N TYR A 28 -1.26 3.54 -15.09
CA TYR A 28 -2.63 3.79 -14.66
C TYR A 28 -3.16 2.56 -13.93
N ALA A 29 -3.62 2.78 -12.70
CA ALA A 29 -4.27 1.73 -11.94
C ALA A 29 -5.67 1.46 -12.52
N ALA A 30 -5.80 0.45 -13.38
CA ALA A 30 -7.11 0.04 -13.89
C ALA A 30 -8.01 -0.58 -12.81
N THR A 31 -7.42 -1.22 -11.79
CA THR A 31 -8.16 -1.87 -10.68
C THR A 31 -7.48 -1.69 -9.33
N GLU A 32 -6.56 -2.57 -8.95
CA GLU A 32 -5.91 -2.59 -7.64
C GLU A 32 -4.46 -3.04 -7.72
N THR A 33 -3.65 -2.54 -6.79
CA THR A 33 -2.25 -2.93 -6.60
C THR A 33 -2.12 -3.64 -5.26
N ARG A 34 -1.76 -4.92 -5.25
CA ARG A 34 -1.57 -5.66 -3.99
C ARG A 34 -0.24 -5.29 -3.33
N LEU A 35 -0.27 -5.00 -2.03
CA LEU A 35 0.91 -4.86 -1.19
C LEU A 35 1.05 -6.15 -0.38
N VAL A 36 2.17 -6.86 -0.57
CA VAL A 36 2.41 -8.14 0.09
C VAL A 36 3.58 -7.99 1.05
N PRO A 37 3.38 -8.24 2.37
CA PRO A 37 4.48 -8.28 3.32
C PRO A 37 5.42 -9.44 2.98
N PHE A 38 6.72 -9.22 3.04
CA PHE A 38 7.71 -10.22 2.63
C PHE A 38 7.87 -11.36 3.64
N ALA A 39 7.74 -11.09 4.95
CA ALA A 39 7.79 -12.15 5.97
C ALA A 39 6.44 -12.85 6.13
N ALA A 40 6.01 -13.54 5.07
CA ALA A 40 5.44 -14.86 5.26
C ALA A 40 6.63 -15.81 5.33
N THR A 41 7.03 -16.22 6.53
CA THR A 41 7.89 -17.40 6.66
C THR A 41 7.28 -18.54 5.83
N PRO A 42 8.08 -19.33 5.09
CA PRO A 42 7.57 -20.47 4.32
C PRO A 42 6.80 -21.50 5.17
N SER A 43 6.90 -21.40 6.50
CA SER A 43 6.17 -22.20 7.49
C SER A 43 4.79 -21.66 7.86
N SER A 44 4.33 -20.52 7.30
CA SER A 44 2.92 -20.11 7.42
C SER A 44 2.16 -20.62 6.19
N PRO A 45 1.55 -21.82 6.25
CA PRO A 45 0.79 -22.35 5.15
C PRO A 45 -0.39 -21.42 4.87
N ARG A 46 -0.36 -20.77 3.70
CA ARG A 46 -1.52 -20.07 3.12
C ARG A 46 -2.07 -18.97 4.04
N ALA A 47 -1.40 -17.82 4.09
CA ALA A 47 -2.20 -16.60 4.14
C ALA A 47 -3.10 -16.64 2.88
N PRO A 48 -4.45 -16.61 3.01
CA PRO A 48 -5.33 -16.65 1.85
C PRO A 48 -4.89 -15.59 0.84
N VAL A 49 -4.97 -15.92 -0.45
CA VAL A 49 -4.66 -15.00 -1.55
C VAL A 49 -5.45 -13.68 -1.42
N ASP A 50 -6.51 -13.63 -0.63
CA ASP A 50 -7.36 -12.46 -0.37
C ASP A 50 -7.10 -11.73 0.96
N ALA A 51 -6.11 -12.14 1.77
CA ALA A 51 -5.84 -11.58 3.10
C ALA A 51 -4.83 -10.42 3.14
N GLY A 52 -4.41 -9.92 1.97
CA GLY A 52 -3.41 -8.85 1.83
C GLY A 52 -4.00 -7.44 1.79
N PHE A 53 -3.12 -6.44 1.82
CA PHE A 53 -3.49 -5.05 1.59
C PHE A 53 -3.57 -4.77 0.08
N ARG A 54 -4.51 -3.91 -0.33
CA ARG A 54 -4.74 -3.58 -1.74
C ARG A 54 -4.86 -2.08 -1.88
N VAL A 55 -4.08 -1.47 -2.76
CA VAL A 55 -4.23 -0.05 -3.10
C VAL A 55 -5.18 0.03 -4.28
N LEU A 56 -6.36 0.61 -4.05
CA LEU A 56 -7.44 0.75 -5.03
C LEU A 56 -7.06 1.74 -6.16
N ALA A 57 -7.86 1.78 -7.22
CA ALA A 57 -7.58 2.56 -8.43
C ALA A 57 -7.40 4.07 -8.14
N ASP A 58 -8.10 4.58 -7.13
CA ASP A 58 -8.08 5.96 -6.68
C ASP A 58 -6.94 6.28 -5.67
N GLY A 59 -6.10 5.29 -5.34
CA GLY A 59 -4.96 5.42 -4.44
C GLY A 59 -5.28 5.14 -2.97
N GLN A 60 -6.51 4.72 -2.64
CA GLN A 60 -6.88 4.39 -1.26
C GLN A 60 -6.40 3.00 -0.85
N LEU A 61 -6.20 2.77 0.44
CA LEU A 61 -5.69 1.50 0.96
C LEU A 61 -6.83 0.64 1.53
N ALA A 62 -7.16 -0.44 0.83
CA ALA A 62 -8.08 -1.47 1.33
C ALA A 62 -7.32 -2.55 2.13
N SER A 63 -7.98 -3.02 3.19
CA SER A 63 -7.59 -4.18 3.99
C SER A 63 -8.78 -5.15 4.11
N PRO A 64 -8.59 -6.36 4.65
CA PRO A 64 -9.70 -7.28 4.92
C PRO A 64 -10.78 -6.74 5.88
N ARG A 65 -10.52 -5.62 6.59
CA ARG A 65 -11.39 -5.08 7.63
C ARG A 65 -12.11 -3.79 7.20
N GLY A 66 -11.71 -3.18 6.10
CA GLY A 66 -12.20 -1.89 5.67
C GLY A 66 -11.23 -1.17 4.76
N GLN A 67 -11.45 0.11 4.56
CA GLN A 67 -10.64 0.95 3.69
C GLN A 67 -10.12 2.16 4.46
N PHE A 68 -8.80 2.32 4.47
CA PHE A 68 -8.15 3.54 4.92
C PHE A 68 -8.18 4.54 3.77
N VAL A 69 -8.84 5.67 4.02
CA VAL A 69 -9.07 6.72 3.01
C VAL A 69 -8.32 8.00 3.34
N ILE A 70 -7.87 8.69 2.30
CA ILE A 70 -7.19 9.98 2.35
C ILE A 70 -7.95 10.97 1.48
N TYR A 71 -8.21 12.14 2.05
CA TYR A 71 -8.76 13.32 1.42
C TYR A 71 -7.78 14.48 1.55
N LEU A 72 -7.80 15.37 0.56
CA LEU A 72 -7.04 16.61 0.50
C LEU A 72 -8.01 17.79 0.48
N ASP A 73 -7.50 18.96 0.86
CA ASP A 73 -8.22 20.24 0.81
C ASP A 73 -9.38 20.35 1.82
N ASP A 74 -10.02 21.51 1.82
CA ASP A 74 -11.23 21.85 2.56
C ASP A 74 -12.10 22.74 1.65
N PRO A 75 -13.22 22.24 1.06
CA PRO A 75 -13.87 20.95 1.36
C PRO A 75 -13.05 19.72 0.94
N PRO A 76 -13.25 18.57 1.62
CA PRO A 76 -12.44 17.38 1.40
C PRO A 76 -12.69 16.75 0.03
N ARG A 77 -11.61 16.54 -0.72
CA ARG A 77 -11.59 15.88 -2.03
C ARG A 77 -10.76 14.59 -1.93
N PRO A 78 -11.22 13.45 -2.49
CA PRO A 78 -10.46 12.21 -2.42
C PRO A 78 -9.10 12.37 -3.10
N LEU A 79 -8.08 11.64 -2.60
CA LEU A 79 -6.72 11.65 -3.13
C LEU A 79 -6.67 11.48 -4.66
N ALA A 80 -7.50 10.59 -5.21
CA ALA A 80 -7.69 10.35 -6.64
C ALA A 80 -6.38 10.11 -7.43
N ALA A 81 -5.37 9.52 -6.79
CA ALA A 81 -4.06 9.30 -7.39
C ALA A 81 -4.05 8.02 -8.24
N ARG A 82 -4.53 8.15 -9.49
CA ARG A 82 -4.65 7.03 -10.44
C ARG A 82 -3.32 6.59 -11.07
N VAL A 83 -2.34 7.48 -11.12
CA VAL A 83 -1.00 7.17 -11.60
C VAL A 83 -0.18 6.64 -10.43
N LYS A 84 0.25 5.39 -10.56
CA LYS A 84 1.04 4.70 -9.56
C LYS A 84 2.42 4.40 -10.10
N ARG A 85 3.40 4.49 -9.23
CA ARG A 85 4.79 4.15 -9.51
C ARG A 85 5.33 3.24 -8.42
N TRP A 86 6.24 2.34 -8.79
CA TRP A 86 7.05 1.66 -7.79
C TRP A 86 8.25 2.52 -7.42
N LEU A 87 8.55 2.65 -6.12
CA LEU A 87 9.71 3.39 -5.66
C LEU A 87 11.01 2.89 -6.32
N ARG A 88 11.12 1.56 -6.44
CA ARG A 88 12.10 0.90 -7.31
C ARG A 88 11.47 -0.26 -8.07
N PRO A 89 12.01 -0.66 -9.23
CA PRO A 89 11.51 -1.79 -10.01
C PRO A 89 11.54 -3.15 -9.29
N ASP A 90 12.28 -3.27 -8.18
CA ASP A 90 12.44 -4.50 -7.39
C ASP A 90 11.76 -4.44 -6.01
N LEU A 91 11.24 -3.28 -5.60
CA LEU A 91 10.68 -3.05 -4.26
C LEU A 91 9.16 -2.78 -4.33
N PRO A 92 8.29 -3.53 -3.63
CA PRO A 92 6.84 -3.32 -3.65
C PRO A 92 6.40 -2.15 -2.75
N VAL A 93 7.09 -1.02 -2.89
CA VAL A 93 6.70 0.24 -2.26
C VAL A 93 6.02 1.07 -3.33
N LEU A 94 4.73 1.26 -3.15
CA LEU A 94 3.94 2.08 -4.06
C LEU A 94 4.19 3.54 -3.74
N GLN A 95 4.41 4.34 -4.77
CA GLN A 95 4.51 5.78 -4.70
C GLN A 95 3.46 6.39 -5.63
N MET A 96 2.81 7.42 -5.11
CA MET A 96 1.86 8.25 -5.83
C MET A 96 2.18 9.72 -5.55
N THR A 97 1.76 10.60 -6.44
CA THR A 97 1.83 12.04 -6.19
C THR A 97 0.46 12.67 -6.41
N ALA A 98 0.16 13.67 -5.59
CA ALA A 98 -1.04 14.48 -5.71
C ALA A 98 -0.67 15.95 -5.49
N ARG A 99 -1.52 16.85 -5.97
CA ARG A 99 -1.38 18.29 -5.78
C ARG A 99 -2.62 18.84 -5.06
N ALA A 100 -2.38 19.86 -4.25
CA ALA A 100 -3.37 20.58 -3.47
C ALA A 100 -2.87 22.03 -3.37
N GLY A 101 -3.39 22.90 -4.24
CA GLY A 101 -2.83 24.23 -4.47
C GLY A 101 -1.34 24.17 -4.87
N ASP A 102 -0.51 24.96 -4.19
CA ASP A 102 0.94 25.05 -4.40
C ASP A 102 1.76 23.99 -3.63
N ALA A 103 1.08 23.10 -2.91
CA ALA A 103 1.70 21.97 -2.23
C ALA A 103 1.67 20.72 -3.10
N GLN A 104 2.81 20.04 -3.17
CA GLN A 104 2.93 18.69 -3.71
C GLN A 104 2.92 17.69 -2.56
N LEU A 105 2.05 16.69 -2.67
CA LEU A 105 1.98 15.56 -1.75
C LEU A 105 2.53 14.32 -2.44
N GLN A 106 3.51 13.69 -1.80
CA GLN A 106 3.97 12.35 -2.16
C GLN A 106 3.37 11.35 -1.17
N VAL A 107 2.74 10.30 -1.68
CA VAL A 107 2.17 9.22 -0.89
C VAL A 107 2.97 7.96 -1.15
N GLN A 108 3.52 7.36 -0.10
CA GLN A 108 4.22 6.09 -0.17
C GLN A 108 3.51 5.06 0.69
N MET A 109 3.25 3.90 0.11
CA MET A 109 2.59 2.78 0.79
C MET A 109 3.45 1.53 0.71
N LEU A 110 3.65 0.89 1.85
CA LEU A 110 4.32 -0.40 1.95
C LEU A 110 3.55 -1.32 2.89
N ALA A 111 3.65 -2.62 2.65
CA ALA A 111 3.21 -3.62 3.62
C ALA A 111 4.42 -4.42 4.09
N GLY A 112 4.50 -4.65 5.39
CA GLY A 112 5.60 -5.37 6.00
C GLY A 112 5.18 -6.05 7.30
N THR A 113 6.11 -6.80 7.85
CA THR A 113 6.01 -7.49 9.15
C THR A 113 7.24 -7.06 9.96
N PRO A 114 7.22 -5.84 10.51
CA PRO A 114 8.28 -5.37 11.40
C PRO A 114 8.51 -6.41 12.49
N ALA A 115 9.75 -6.52 12.98
CA ALA A 115 10.09 -7.48 14.04
C ALA A 115 9.19 -7.30 15.29
N THR A 116 8.78 -6.06 15.55
CA THR A 116 7.88 -5.67 16.65
C THR A 116 6.40 -6.00 16.39
N PHE A 117 6.01 -6.29 15.14
CA PHE A 117 4.62 -6.51 14.74
C PHE A 117 4.49 -7.60 13.65
N PRO A 118 4.57 -8.90 14.03
CA PRO A 118 4.62 -10.01 13.09
C PRO A 118 3.29 -10.27 12.36
N GLU A 119 2.18 -9.72 12.86
CA GLU A 119 0.84 -9.86 12.28
C GLU A 119 0.68 -9.17 10.92
N GLY A 120 1.63 -8.29 10.57
CA GLY A 120 1.64 -7.54 9.33
C GLY A 120 0.91 -6.21 9.43
N VAL A 121 1.53 -5.17 8.88
CA VAL A 121 1.05 -3.79 8.88
C VAL A 121 1.28 -3.18 7.51
N ALA A 122 0.29 -2.43 7.03
CA ALA A 122 0.50 -1.47 5.95
C ALA A 122 0.84 -0.12 6.56
N MET A 123 1.90 0.49 6.07
CA MET A 123 2.30 1.82 6.46
C MET A 123 2.07 2.78 5.30
N VAL A 124 1.48 3.93 5.60
CA VAL A 124 1.20 4.98 4.63
C VAL A 124 1.93 6.24 5.07
N ARG A 125 2.98 6.59 4.33
CA ARG A 125 3.75 7.82 4.53
C ARG A 125 3.24 8.89 3.57
N LEU A 126 2.84 10.03 4.12
CA LEU A 126 2.49 11.23 3.39
C LEU A 126 3.61 12.24 3.59
N SER A 127 4.28 12.63 2.50
CA SER A 127 5.35 13.62 2.51
C SER A 127 4.92 14.82 1.69
N ALA A 128 4.63 15.93 2.37
CA ALA A 128 4.21 17.17 1.75
C ALA A 128 5.41 18.11 1.58
N ARG A 129 5.50 18.79 0.44
CA ARG A 129 6.46 19.87 0.18
C ARG A 129 5.77 20.99 -0.59
N ALA A 130 6.07 22.23 -0.26
CA ALA A 130 5.52 23.38 -0.97
C ALA A 130 6.63 24.19 -1.67
N THR A 131 6.31 24.73 -2.85
CA THR A 131 7.22 25.63 -3.59
C THR A 131 7.08 27.09 -3.17
N ALA A 132 5.90 27.45 -2.65
CA ALA A 132 5.58 28.71 -2.01
C ALA A 132 4.93 28.48 -0.64
N ARG A 133 4.75 29.54 0.15
CA ARG A 133 4.04 29.42 1.43
C ARG A 133 2.61 28.94 1.19
N SER A 134 2.27 27.79 1.74
CA SER A 134 1.02 27.08 1.45
C SER A 134 0.40 26.51 2.72
N ARG A 135 -0.92 26.36 2.72
CA ARG A 135 -1.66 25.57 3.70
C ARG A 135 -2.18 24.33 3.00
N LEU A 136 -1.76 23.16 3.48
CA LEU A 136 -2.25 21.87 2.99
C LEU A 136 -3.14 21.26 4.06
N VAL A 137 -4.39 20.94 3.69
CA VAL A 137 -5.30 20.16 4.55
C VAL A 137 -5.24 18.71 4.10
N VAL A 138 -4.99 17.80 5.05
CA VAL A 138 -5.02 16.36 4.83
C VAL A 138 -5.95 15.74 5.84
N THR A 139 -6.96 15.02 5.37
CA THR A 139 -7.86 14.24 6.22
C THR A 139 -7.71 12.76 5.92
N ALA A 140 -7.48 11.95 6.95
CA ALA A 140 -7.42 10.49 6.80
C ALA A 140 -8.43 9.82 7.72
N GLY A 141 -9.06 8.74 7.28
CA GLY A 141 -10.09 8.05 8.05
C GLY A 141 -10.34 6.63 7.61
N TRP A 142 -11.41 6.05 8.13
CA TRP A 142 -11.77 4.67 7.88
C TRP A 142 -13.16 4.54 7.27
N VAL A 143 -13.29 3.87 6.13
CA VAL A 143 -14.58 3.45 5.58
C VAL A 143 -14.80 1.97 5.93
N PRO A 144 -15.85 1.62 6.68
CA PRO A 144 -16.26 0.24 6.85
C PRO A 144 -16.64 -0.37 5.49
N HIS A 145 -15.90 -1.37 5.01
CA HIS A 145 -16.13 -1.94 3.69
C HIS A 145 -17.09 -3.15 3.77
N PRO A 146 -18.19 -3.20 3.01
CA PRO A 146 -19.00 -4.41 2.87
C PRO A 146 -18.21 -5.46 2.06
N GLY A 147 -17.39 -6.29 2.71
CA GLY A 147 -16.56 -7.26 1.98
C GLY A 147 -15.89 -8.34 2.82
N HIS A 148 -16.25 -9.59 2.52
CA HIS A 148 -15.66 -10.92 2.81
C HIS A 148 -15.34 -11.36 4.25
N SER A 149 -15.22 -10.48 5.24
CA SER A 149 -15.01 -10.92 6.63
C SER A 149 -16.33 -10.99 7.38
N ALA A 150 -16.84 -12.21 7.61
CA ALA A 150 -18.02 -12.43 8.47
C ALA A 150 -17.84 -11.87 9.90
N ARG A 151 -16.58 -11.65 10.34
CA ARG A 151 -16.24 -11.05 11.63
C ARG A 151 -16.47 -9.54 11.69
N TRP A 152 -16.52 -8.86 10.54
CA TRP A 152 -16.65 -7.41 10.46
C TRP A 152 -17.81 -7.07 9.54
N PRO A 153 -19.06 -7.30 9.97
CA PRO A 153 -20.19 -6.81 9.20
C PRO A 153 -20.06 -5.29 9.09
N ALA A 154 -19.86 -4.81 7.85
CA ALA A 154 -19.89 -3.39 7.50
C ALA A 154 -21.23 -2.72 7.81
N HIS A 155 -22.19 -3.53 8.24
CA HIS A 155 -23.59 -3.21 8.41
C HIS A 155 -23.98 -3.01 9.87
N ASP A 156 -23.05 -3.22 10.79
CA ASP A 156 -23.29 -3.02 12.22
C ASP A 156 -23.27 -1.54 12.58
N LEU A 157 -24.46 -0.94 12.59
CA LEU A 157 -24.67 0.45 13.01
C LEU A 157 -24.52 0.65 14.52
N SER A 158 -24.44 -0.43 15.31
CA SER A 158 -24.24 -0.40 16.76
C SER A 158 -22.77 -0.49 17.17
N ALA A 159 -21.87 -0.77 16.21
CA ALA A 159 -20.44 -0.77 16.43
C ALA A 159 -19.97 0.57 17.01
N ARG A 160 -19.17 0.51 18.06
CA ARG A 160 -18.68 1.67 18.79
C ARG A 160 -17.27 2.03 18.34
N TYR A 161 -17.10 3.25 17.86
CA TYR A 161 -15.84 3.81 17.40
C TYR A 161 -15.29 4.79 18.43
N GLY A 162 -13.98 4.97 18.45
CA GLY A 162 -13.39 6.01 19.28
C GLY A 162 -11.92 6.26 18.98
N PHE A 163 -11.40 7.28 19.67
CA PHE A 163 -10.00 7.67 19.63
C PHE A 163 -9.35 7.43 20.99
N ALA A 164 -8.16 6.85 20.97
CA ALA A 164 -7.31 6.78 22.15
C ALA A 164 -5.84 6.78 21.69
N ASP A 165 -4.99 7.55 22.36
CA ASP A 165 -3.54 7.38 22.27
C ASP A 165 -2.96 7.41 20.84
N GLY A 166 -3.51 8.24 19.95
CA GLY A 166 -3.06 8.32 18.55
C GLY A 166 -3.53 7.16 17.68
N ALA A 167 -4.64 6.51 18.06
CA ALA A 167 -5.25 5.43 17.31
C ALA A 167 -6.77 5.59 17.23
N VAL A 168 -7.32 5.01 16.16
CA VAL A 168 -8.75 4.82 15.96
C VAL A 168 -9.07 3.35 16.20
N TRP A 169 -10.12 3.10 16.97
CA TRP A 169 -10.59 1.76 17.26
C TRP A 169 -12.08 1.62 16.97
N ARG A 170 -12.51 0.37 16.77
CA ARG A 170 -13.92 -0.05 16.72
C ARG A 170 -14.10 -1.27 17.61
N ASP A 171 -15.05 -1.22 18.54
CA ASP A 171 -15.38 -2.32 19.46
C ASP A 171 -14.14 -2.86 20.20
N GLY A 172 -13.26 -1.95 20.66
CA GLY A 172 -11.98 -2.30 21.31
C GLY A 172 -10.87 -2.77 20.35
N ARG A 173 -11.14 -2.92 19.05
CA ARG A 173 -10.16 -3.39 18.07
C ARG A 173 -9.54 -2.24 17.30
N LEU A 174 -8.21 -2.29 17.11
CA LEU A 174 -7.46 -1.25 16.41
C LEU A 174 -7.84 -1.21 14.93
N LEU A 175 -8.22 -0.04 14.40
CA LEU A 175 -8.45 0.16 12.96
C LEU A 175 -7.18 0.70 12.29
N TYR A 176 -6.62 1.78 12.83
CA TYR A 176 -5.34 2.33 12.40
C TYR A 176 -4.72 3.23 13.48
N GLN A 177 -3.42 3.46 13.37
CA GLN A 177 -2.64 4.40 14.18
C GLN A 177 -2.20 5.58 13.32
N PHE A 178 -2.19 6.77 13.92
CA PHE A 178 -1.90 8.05 13.28
C PHE A 178 -0.86 8.86 14.10
N PRO A 179 -0.11 9.77 13.45
CA PRO A 179 0.86 10.60 14.15
C PRO A 179 0.17 11.62 15.07
N LEU A 180 0.73 11.86 16.25
CA LEU A 180 0.20 12.88 17.17
C LEU A 180 0.69 14.30 16.88
N LEU A 181 1.71 14.42 16.02
CA LEU A 181 2.33 15.68 15.65
C LEU A 181 2.37 15.82 14.12
N PRO A 182 1.99 16.99 13.57
CA PRO A 182 1.27 18.06 14.27
C PRO A 182 -0.07 17.56 14.83
N THR A 183 -0.61 18.23 15.85
CA THR A 183 -1.83 17.76 16.53
C THR A 183 -3.01 17.76 15.57
N PRO A 184 -3.64 16.59 15.29
CA PRO A 184 -4.79 16.54 14.38
C PRO A 184 -6.08 16.98 15.08
N THR A 185 -6.96 17.60 14.32
CA THR A 185 -8.39 17.66 14.67
C THR A 185 -9.00 16.28 14.46
N ARG A 186 -9.69 15.76 15.47
CA ARG A 186 -10.38 14.46 15.41
C ARG A 186 -11.84 14.69 15.04
N LEU A 187 -12.32 13.97 14.04
CA LEU A 187 -13.71 14.03 13.60
C LEU A 187 -14.31 12.62 13.69
N ALA A 188 -15.51 12.49 14.24
CA ALA A 188 -16.23 11.23 14.31
C ALA A 188 -16.69 10.78 12.90
N ALA A 189 -17.20 11.73 12.11
CA ALA A 189 -17.63 11.61 10.72
C ALA A 189 -17.31 12.93 9.98
N PRO A 190 -17.53 13.07 8.66
CA PRO A 190 -17.33 14.35 7.97
C PRO A 190 -18.14 15.45 8.68
N GLU A 191 -17.49 16.58 8.94
CA GLU A 191 -18.10 17.75 9.60
C GLU A 191 -18.55 17.54 11.07
N VAL A 192 -18.39 16.34 11.62
CA VAL A 192 -18.76 16.01 13.01
C VAL A 192 -17.49 15.90 13.86
N THR A 193 -17.20 16.90 14.69
CA THR A 193 -16.08 16.87 15.63
C THR A 193 -16.22 15.71 16.63
N TYR A 194 -15.12 15.01 16.91
CA TYR A 194 -15.12 13.95 17.90
C TYR A 194 -15.09 14.53 19.32
N ALA A 195 -16.09 14.18 20.13
CA ALA A 195 -16.12 14.48 21.56
C ALA A 195 -15.90 13.22 22.41
N GLU A 196 -16.59 12.13 22.08
CA GLU A 196 -16.57 10.87 22.82
C GLU A 196 -16.82 9.66 21.90
N PRO A 197 -16.58 8.43 22.37
CA PRO A 197 -16.83 7.24 21.57
C PRO A 197 -18.30 7.11 21.13
N PHE A 198 -18.49 6.83 19.84
CA PHE A 198 -19.77 6.99 19.14
C PHE A 198 -20.12 5.76 18.29
N THR A 199 -21.38 5.65 17.88
CA THR A 199 -21.89 4.71 16.88
C THR A 199 -22.24 5.44 15.59
N LEU A 200 -22.37 4.72 14.47
CA LEU A 200 -22.76 5.34 13.19
C LEU A 200 -24.13 6.03 13.28
N ARG A 201 -25.05 5.47 14.10
CA ARG A 201 -26.39 6.05 14.30
C ARG A 201 -26.33 7.40 15.02
N GLU A 202 -25.50 7.53 16.05
CA GLU A 202 -25.40 8.76 16.85
C GLU A 202 -24.88 9.95 16.03
N VAL A 203 -23.99 9.68 15.06
CA VAL A 203 -23.44 10.71 14.17
C VAL A 203 -24.17 10.79 12.82
N LEU A 204 -25.32 10.12 12.68
CA LEU A 204 -26.14 10.07 11.46
C LEU A 204 -25.37 9.66 10.20
N ALA A 205 -24.35 8.82 10.36
CA ALA A 205 -23.50 8.34 9.28
C ALA A 205 -24.11 7.12 8.58
N LEU A 206 -23.96 7.09 7.25
CA LEU A 206 -24.24 5.90 6.44
C LEU A 206 -23.08 4.90 6.52
N ARG A 207 -23.29 3.68 6.02
CA ARG A 207 -22.32 2.58 6.11
C ARG A 207 -21.02 2.88 5.35
N GLU A 208 -21.15 3.64 4.27
CA GLU A 208 -20.07 4.06 3.38
C GLU A 208 -19.43 5.38 3.83
N THR A 209 -19.97 6.01 4.86
CA THR A 209 -19.44 7.26 5.39
C THR A 209 -18.11 6.98 6.09
N PRO A 210 -17.03 7.72 5.75
CA PRO A 210 -15.78 7.56 6.46
C PRO A 210 -15.92 8.05 7.91
N VAL A 211 -15.40 7.29 8.85
CA VAL A 211 -15.47 7.58 10.29
C VAL A 211 -14.12 7.52 10.95
N GLY A 212 -14.06 8.05 12.17
CA GLY A 212 -12.85 8.13 12.96
C GLY A 212 -11.77 8.85 12.16
N LEU A 213 -12.06 10.05 11.69
CA LEU A 213 -11.18 10.84 10.83
C LEU A 213 -10.19 11.67 11.65
N VAL A 214 -8.98 11.83 11.14
CA VAL A 214 -7.99 12.80 11.62
C VAL A 214 -7.68 13.80 10.52
N ARG A 215 -7.80 15.08 10.85
CA ARG A 215 -7.55 16.20 9.95
C ARG A 215 -6.31 16.96 10.41
N TYR A 216 -5.33 17.07 9.54
CA TYR A 216 -4.10 17.83 9.73
C TYR A 216 -4.15 19.07 8.86
N GLU A 217 -3.79 20.21 9.45
CA GLU A 217 -3.60 21.45 8.74
C GLU A 217 -2.13 21.81 8.77
N LEU A 218 -1.45 21.57 7.65
CA LEU A 218 -0.03 21.71 7.51
C LEU A 218 0.28 23.10 6.93
N ALA A 219 0.85 23.97 7.76
CA ALA A 219 1.46 25.22 7.29
C ALA A 219 2.87 24.92 6.77
N LEU A 220 3.10 25.12 5.47
CA LEU A 220 4.36 24.82 4.80
C LEU A 220 4.96 26.12 4.25
N GLY A 221 6.18 26.45 4.65
CA GLY A 221 6.99 27.47 3.97
C GLY A 221 7.59 26.97 2.65
N PRO A 222 8.16 27.87 1.83
CA PRO A 222 8.89 27.48 0.61
C PRO A 222 10.02 26.49 0.91
N GLY A 223 10.01 25.33 0.27
CA GLY A 223 10.99 24.27 0.48
C GLY A 223 10.81 23.45 1.76
N GLN A 224 9.92 23.87 2.67
CA GLN A 224 9.62 23.12 3.89
C GLN A 224 8.92 21.80 3.55
N ALA A 225 9.30 20.75 4.27
CA ALA A 225 8.66 19.45 4.18
C ALA A 225 7.95 19.10 5.50
N SER A 226 6.84 18.38 5.40
CA SER A 226 6.16 17.76 6.55
C SER A 226 5.85 16.31 6.21
N GLN A 227 5.88 15.45 7.22
CA GLN A 227 5.66 14.02 7.06
C GLN A 227 4.64 13.50 8.07
N LEU A 228 3.70 12.69 7.59
CA LEU A 228 2.73 11.96 8.40
C LEU A 228 2.87 10.47 8.08
N VAL A 229 2.92 9.60 9.10
CA VAL A 229 3.01 8.15 8.91
C VAL A 229 1.86 7.46 9.64
N PHE A 230 0.97 6.85 8.86
CA PHE A 230 -0.14 6.06 9.35
C PHE A 230 0.21 4.57 9.30
N ARG A 231 -0.38 3.80 10.22
CA ARG A 231 -0.16 2.36 10.30
C ARG A 231 -1.50 1.66 10.39
N VAL A 232 -1.75 0.76 9.44
CA VAL A 232 -2.98 0.00 9.33
C VAL A 232 -2.63 -1.47 9.59
N PRO A 233 -3.01 -2.05 10.75
CA PRO A 233 -2.76 -3.45 11.03
C PRO A 233 -3.57 -4.34 10.08
N ARG A 234 -2.98 -5.47 9.68
CA ARG A 234 -3.66 -6.50 8.88
C ARG A 234 -4.60 -7.32 9.75
N ALA A 235 -4.11 -7.72 10.92
CA ALA A 235 -4.83 -8.55 11.86
C ALA A 235 -5.85 -7.75 12.67
N ASP A 236 -6.81 -8.50 13.21
CA ASP A 236 -7.81 -7.99 14.13
C ASP A 236 -7.31 -8.09 15.57
N LEU A 237 -6.76 -6.98 16.07
CA LEU A 237 -6.08 -6.95 17.37
C LEU A 237 -6.77 -5.99 18.33
N GLU A 238 -6.78 -6.38 19.60
CA GLU A 238 -7.18 -5.51 20.71
C GLU A 238 -6.27 -4.29 20.77
N TYR A 239 -6.88 -3.10 20.81
CA TYR A 239 -6.16 -1.85 20.62
C TYR A 239 -5.10 -1.61 21.70
N ARG A 240 -5.43 -1.92 22.96
CA ARG A 240 -4.52 -1.70 24.11
C ARG A 240 -3.26 -2.54 24.02
N GLN A 241 -3.36 -3.73 23.42
CA GLN A 241 -2.24 -4.66 23.27
C GLN A 241 -1.42 -4.34 22.02
N ALA A 242 -2.09 -4.02 20.91
CA ALA A 242 -1.43 -3.78 19.63
C ALA A 242 -0.73 -2.42 19.54
N LEU A 243 -1.29 -1.38 20.17
CA LEU A 243 -0.82 -0.01 19.97
C LEU A 243 0.64 0.23 20.39
N PRO A 244 1.13 -0.26 21.55
CA PRO A 244 2.54 -0.11 21.91
C PRO A 244 3.49 -0.74 20.89
N LEU A 245 3.14 -1.91 20.37
CA LEU A 245 3.92 -2.62 19.35
C LEU A 245 3.91 -1.87 18.01
N LEU A 246 2.74 -1.39 17.59
CA LEU A 246 2.58 -0.67 16.32
C LEU A 246 3.33 0.67 16.32
N ARG A 247 3.44 1.33 17.47
CA ARG A 247 4.21 2.59 17.62
C ARG A 247 5.70 2.41 17.38
N GLN A 248 6.24 1.24 17.71
CA GLN A 248 7.66 0.92 17.50
C GLN A 248 7.97 0.57 16.05
N ALA A 249 6.94 0.32 15.23
CA ALA A 249 7.14 0.00 13.83
C ALA A 249 7.52 1.28 13.05
N ASP A 250 8.80 1.42 12.68
CA ASP A 250 9.26 2.56 11.91
C ASP A 250 9.11 2.33 10.39
N PHE A 251 8.79 3.39 9.65
CA PHE A 251 8.59 3.29 8.19
C PHE A 251 9.90 3.04 7.46
N ASP A 252 10.97 3.76 7.82
CA ASP A 252 12.25 3.67 7.12
C ASP A 252 12.96 2.36 7.46
N GLU A 253 12.84 1.88 8.70
CA GLU A 253 13.30 0.53 9.05
C GLU A 253 12.55 -0.55 8.28
N ALA A 254 11.21 -0.46 8.20
CA ALA A 254 10.40 -1.40 7.43
C ALA A 254 10.73 -1.35 5.93
N LEU A 255 10.98 -0.16 5.39
CA LEU A 255 11.40 0.06 4.01
C LEU A 255 12.77 -0.57 3.74
N LEU A 256 13.74 -0.37 4.64
CA LEU A 256 15.07 -0.94 4.52
C LEU A 256 15.04 -2.47 4.64
N GLN A 257 14.25 -3.00 5.58
CA GLN A 257 14.04 -4.44 5.72
C GLN A 257 13.45 -5.02 4.44
N ALA A 258 12.34 -4.44 3.95
CA ALA A 258 11.72 -4.86 2.69
C ALA A 258 12.72 -4.79 1.52
N SER A 259 13.52 -3.73 1.43
CA SER A 259 14.56 -3.61 0.40
C SER A 259 15.56 -4.76 0.45
N ARG A 260 16.12 -5.06 1.63
CA ARG A 260 17.10 -6.15 1.79
C ARG A 260 16.50 -7.50 1.40
N GLU A 261 15.31 -7.76 1.90
CA GLU A 261 14.56 -8.98 1.66
C GLU A 261 14.25 -9.18 0.17
N TRP A 262 13.71 -8.15 -0.50
CA TRP A 262 13.41 -8.21 -1.93
C TRP A 262 14.66 -8.33 -2.80
N SER A 263 15.73 -7.60 -2.49
CA SER A 263 16.99 -7.73 -3.22
C SER A 263 17.60 -9.13 -3.06
N ALA A 264 17.56 -9.73 -1.86
CA ALA A 264 18.01 -11.10 -1.64
C ALA A 264 17.18 -12.12 -2.44
N TRP A 265 15.85 -11.94 -2.47
CA TRP A 265 14.99 -12.79 -3.29
C TRP A 265 15.29 -12.65 -4.78
N HIS A 266 15.37 -11.43 -5.31
CA HIS A 266 15.69 -11.20 -6.72
C HIS A 266 17.06 -11.77 -7.10
N GLY A 267 18.08 -11.62 -6.25
CA GLY A 267 19.40 -12.24 -6.46
C GLY A 267 19.39 -13.76 -6.51
N SER A 268 18.37 -14.42 -5.94
CA SER A 268 18.17 -15.87 -6.04
C SER A 268 17.39 -16.32 -7.28
N GLN A 269 16.77 -15.40 -8.02
CA GLN A 269 15.98 -15.71 -9.22
C GLN A 269 16.85 -15.68 -10.49
N PRO A 270 16.47 -16.40 -11.56
CA PRO A 270 17.11 -16.24 -12.86
C PRO A 270 16.97 -14.79 -13.36
N THR A 271 18.11 -14.17 -13.69
CA THR A 271 18.14 -12.82 -14.27
C THR A 271 17.94 -12.88 -15.78
N VAL A 272 17.06 -12.04 -16.30
CA VAL A 272 16.94 -11.76 -17.73
C VAL A 272 17.58 -10.39 -17.95
N THR A 273 18.61 -10.34 -18.77
CA THR A 273 19.26 -9.09 -19.15
C THR A 273 18.60 -8.58 -20.43
N VAL A 274 17.99 -7.40 -20.36
CA VAL A 274 17.39 -6.69 -21.48
C VAL A 274 18.04 -5.30 -21.53
N PRO A 275 18.50 -4.83 -22.69
CA PRO A 275 19.20 -3.55 -22.79
C PRO A 275 18.28 -2.35 -22.52
N GLU A 276 16.97 -2.49 -22.75
CA GLU A 276 15.98 -1.46 -22.48
C GLU A 276 15.58 -1.45 -20.99
N GLU A 277 15.98 -0.41 -20.27
CA GLU A 277 15.70 -0.25 -18.83
C GLU A 277 14.22 -0.40 -18.48
N LYS A 278 13.32 0.17 -19.30
CA LYS A 278 11.86 0.07 -19.10
C LYS A 278 11.35 -1.37 -19.20
N VAL A 279 11.90 -2.16 -20.13
CA VAL A 279 11.51 -3.58 -20.30
C VAL A 279 12.01 -4.40 -19.12
N ALA A 280 13.25 -4.16 -18.67
CA ALA A 280 13.80 -4.77 -17.47
C ALA A 280 12.94 -4.44 -16.22
N ALA A 281 12.52 -3.19 -16.07
CA ALA A 281 11.67 -2.75 -14.97
C ALA A 281 10.28 -3.40 -15.00
N ALA A 282 9.66 -3.50 -16.18
CA ALA A 282 8.37 -4.18 -16.37
C ALA A 282 8.47 -5.68 -16.04
N TYR A 283 9.57 -6.34 -16.44
CA TYR A 283 9.82 -7.75 -16.11
C TYR A 283 9.92 -7.97 -14.59
N LEU A 284 10.70 -7.14 -13.88
CA LEU A 284 10.80 -7.19 -12.42
C LEU A 284 9.44 -6.94 -11.75
N ALA A 285 8.64 -6.00 -12.28
CA ALA A 285 7.27 -5.77 -11.83
C ALA A 285 6.38 -7.01 -11.97
N ALA A 286 6.45 -7.71 -13.10
CA ALA A 286 5.69 -8.93 -13.33
C ALA A 286 6.11 -10.09 -12.40
N GLN A 287 7.43 -10.29 -12.19
CA GLN A 287 7.94 -11.30 -11.25
C GLN A 287 7.40 -11.10 -9.83
N ARG A 288 7.30 -9.85 -9.37
CA ARG A 288 6.73 -9.52 -8.05
C ARG A 288 5.25 -9.85 -7.99
N ARG A 289 4.47 -9.52 -9.04
CA ARG A 289 3.04 -9.84 -9.11
C ARG A 289 2.80 -11.34 -9.03
N LEU A 290 3.63 -12.13 -9.71
CA LEU A 290 3.60 -13.60 -9.63
C LEU A 290 3.83 -14.09 -8.20
N ARG A 291 4.86 -13.56 -7.51
CA ARG A 291 5.11 -13.92 -6.10
C ARG A 291 3.98 -13.49 -5.18
N ALA A 292 3.44 -12.28 -5.38
CA ALA A 292 2.32 -11.74 -4.61
C ALA A 292 1.04 -12.59 -4.71
N TRP A 293 0.88 -13.33 -5.81
CA TRP A 293 -0.21 -14.30 -6.00
C TRP A 293 0.08 -15.69 -5.44
N GLY A 294 1.22 -15.87 -4.76
CA GLY A 294 1.62 -17.17 -4.21
C GLY A 294 1.94 -18.21 -5.29
N ALA A 295 2.25 -17.77 -6.53
CA ALA A 295 2.71 -18.69 -7.55
C ALA A 295 4.06 -19.29 -7.10
N PRO A 296 4.20 -20.62 -7.05
CA PRO A 296 5.46 -21.23 -6.67
C PRO A 296 6.56 -20.78 -7.65
N PRO A 297 7.81 -20.61 -7.20
CA PRO A 297 8.91 -20.37 -8.12
C PRO A 297 8.95 -21.51 -9.14
N PRO A 298 9.24 -21.23 -10.42
CA PRO A 298 9.23 -22.26 -11.45
C PRO A 298 10.21 -23.37 -11.10
N ARG A 299 9.70 -24.59 -10.90
CA ARG A 299 10.55 -25.78 -10.83
C ARG A 299 11.25 -25.95 -12.17
N ARG A 300 12.58 -26.14 -12.15
CA ARG A 300 13.35 -26.52 -13.34
C ARG A 300 12.87 -27.90 -13.81
N SER A 301 12.14 -27.98 -14.91
CA SER A 301 11.87 -29.24 -15.60
C SER A 301 12.59 -29.25 -16.96
N ALA A 302 13.44 -30.25 -17.17
CA ALA A 302 14.28 -30.43 -18.35
C ALA A 302 13.48 -30.55 -19.67
N LEU A 303 12.21 -30.94 -19.59
CA LEU A 303 11.31 -31.06 -20.74
C LEU A 303 10.89 -29.71 -21.35
N SER A 304 10.88 -28.63 -20.55
CA SER A 304 10.53 -27.28 -21.03
C SER A 304 11.67 -26.58 -21.78
N GLU A 305 12.91 -27.05 -21.64
CA GLU A 305 14.09 -26.49 -22.31
C GLU A 305 14.27 -27.01 -23.75
N ARG A 306 13.93 -28.29 -24.01
CA ARG A 306 14.09 -28.92 -25.33
C ARG A 306 13.06 -28.44 -26.37
N LEU A 307 11.83 -28.17 -25.95
CA LEU A 307 10.76 -27.74 -26.87
C LEU A 307 10.91 -26.29 -27.35
N LEU A 308 11.78 -25.49 -26.72
CA LEU A 308 11.91 -24.07 -27.02
C LEU A 308 13.25 -23.67 -27.63
N ALA A 309 14.31 -24.45 -27.41
CA ALA A 309 15.51 -24.39 -28.25
C ALA A 309 15.17 -24.62 -29.74
N ALA A 310 14.09 -25.35 -30.04
CA ALA A 310 13.59 -25.53 -31.39
C ALA A 310 12.80 -24.33 -31.96
N ARG A 311 12.37 -23.35 -31.12
CA ARG A 311 11.51 -22.22 -31.55
C ARG A 311 12.12 -20.82 -31.40
N LEU A 312 13.17 -20.64 -30.58
CA LEU A 312 13.79 -19.32 -30.33
C LEU A 312 15.19 -19.12 -30.94
N CYS A 313 15.58 -19.88 -31.97
CA CYS A 313 16.84 -19.66 -32.71
C CYS A 313 16.91 -18.34 -33.53
N ARG A 314 16.28 -17.24 -33.08
CA ARG A 314 16.57 -15.87 -33.53
C ARG A 314 16.47 -14.88 -32.35
N GLY A 315 17.57 -14.67 -31.63
CA GLY A 315 17.87 -13.35 -31.03
C GLY A 315 18.08 -13.20 -29.51
N LEU A 316 17.83 -14.20 -28.65
CA LEU A 316 18.00 -14.03 -27.19
C LEU A 316 19.26 -14.74 -26.66
N VAL A 317 20.19 -13.98 -26.08
CA VAL A 317 21.36 -14.50 -25.36
C VAL A 317 21.02 -14.64 -23.88
N MET A 318 21.00 -15.87 -23.36
CA MET A 318 20.91 -16.13 -21.93
C MET A 318 22.31 -16.39 -21.36
N THR A 319 22.78 -15.57 -20.43
CA THR A 319 24.04 -15.79 -19.71
C THR A 319 23.78 -16.37 -18.33
N ARG A 320 24.53 -17.40 -17.93
CA ARG A 320 24.56 -17.89 -16.54
C ARG A 320 25.29 -16.86 -15.66
N GLY A 321 24.61 -16.32 -14.65
CA GLY A 321 25.31 -15.72 -13.52
C GLY A 321 26.09 -16.80 -12.77
N ARG A 322 27.37 -16.52 -12.47
CA ARG A 322 28.18 -17.29 -11.52
C ARG A 322 27.77 -16.96 -10.10
#